data_AF-A0A6A8LUH4-F1
#
_entry.id   AF-A0A6A8LUH4-F1
#
_cell.length_a   1.000
_cell.length_b   1.000
_cell.length_c   1.000
_cell.angle_alpha   90.00
_cell.angle_beta   90.00
_cell.angle_gamma   90.00
#
_symmetry.space_group_name_H-M   'P 1'
#
loop_
_entity.id
_entity.type
_entity.pdbx_description
1 polymer ?
#
loop_
_entity_poly.entity_id
_entity_poly.type
_entity_poly.pdbx_seq_one_letter_code
_entity_poly.pdbx_strand_id
1 'polypeptide(L)' 'MRIVAGEYGGRRLKAVPGMKTRPTTDKVKEAMFNIIGPYFEGGKSLDLFSGSGGLSIEGVSRG' A
#
# COMPACT_ATOMS: atom_id res chain seq x y z
N MET A 1 4.65 -7.17 5.95
CA MET A 1 4.16 -5.96 5.26
C MET A 1 3.89 -4.88 6.29
N ARG A 2 4.15 -3.63 5.92
CA ARG A 2 3.79 -2.44 6.70
C ARG A 2 3.31 -1.34 5.77
N ILE A 3 2.72 -0.30 6.32
CA ILE A 3 2.48 0.96 5.62
C ILE A 3 3.80 1.72 5.56
N VAL A 4 4.18 2.23 4.40
CA VAL A 4 5.51 2.82 4.16
C VAL A 4 5.53 4.29 4.57
N ALA A 5 4.56 5.09 4.11
CA ALA A 5 4.49 6.52 4.42
C ALA A 5 3.05 7.01 4.63
N GLY A 6 2.92 8.32 4.90
CA GLY A 6 1.63 8.95 5.18
C GLY A 6 1.20 8.84 6.64
N GLU A 7 -0.07 9.19 6.90
CA GLU A 7 -0.67 9.28 8.24
C GLU A 7 -0.51 7.98 9.06
N TYR A 8 -0.53 6.84 8.37
CA TYR A 8 -0.46 5.51 8.99
C TYR A 8 0.91 4.84 8.82
N GLY A 9 1.94 5.59 8.39
CA GLY A 9 3.29 5.09 8.16
C GLY A 9 3.87 4.29 9.34
N GLY A 10 4.56 3.21 9.03
CA GLY A 10 5.20 2.33 10.01
C GLY A 10 4.29 1.28 10.66
N ARG A 11 2.95 1.40 10.54
CA ARG A 11 2.01 0.40 11.07
C ARG A 11 2.15 -0.93 10.33
N ARG A 12 2.15 -2.03 11.09
CA ARG A 12 2.24 -3.39 10.54
C ARG A 12 0.90 -3.83 9.94
N LEU A 13 0.94 -4.51 8.81
CA LEU A 13 -0.23 -5.09 8.15
C LEU A 13 -0.19 -6.61 8.27
N LYS A 14 -1.36 -7.20 8.50
CA LYS A 14 -1.54 -8.66 8.47
C LYS A 14 -1.53 -9.14 7.03
N ALA A 15 -0.70 -10.12 6.71
CA ALA A 15 -0.67 -10.73 5.39
C ALA A 15 -1.83 -11.72 5.19
N VAL A 16 -2.18 -12.00 3.93
CA VAL A 16 -3.07 -13.12 3.59
C VAL A 16 -2.39 -14.42 4.05
N PRO A 17 -3.12 -15.38 4.66
CA PRO A 17 -2.54 -16.65 5.08
C PRO A 17 -1.93 -17.45 3.91
N GLY A 18 -0.85 -18.17 4.20
CA GLY A 18 -0.17 -19.04 3.23
C GLY A 18 0.89 -18.34 2.39
N MET A 19 1.49 -19.10 1.47
CA MET A 19 2.64 -18.65 0.66
C MET A 19 2.34 -18.59 -0.85
N LYS A 20 1.07 -18.77 -1.24
CA LYS A 20 0.66 -18.79 -2.65
C LYS A 20 0.66 -17.40 -3.31
N THR A 21 0.74 -16.34 -2.52
CA THR A 21 0.74 -14.96 -3.01
C THR A 21 2.16 -14.39 -2.98
N ARG A 22 2.63 -13.83 -4.09
CA ARG A 22 3.88 -13.05 -4.11
C ARG A 22 3.63 -11.71 -3.41
N PRO A 23 4.29 -11.40 -2.28
CA PRO A 23 4.08 -10.13 -1.59
C PRO A 23 4.66 -8.96 -2.40
N THR A 24 3.93 -7.85 -2.44
CA THR A 24 4.49 -6.57 -2.89
C THR A 24 5.43 -6.05 -1.81
N THR A 25 6.71 -5.84 -2.16
CA THR A 25 7.71 -5.37 -1.20
C THR A 25 7.54 -3.89 -0.90
N ASP A 26 8.01 -3.45 0.27
CA ASP A 26 7.99 -2.04 0.65
C ASP A 26 8.67 -1.15 -0.41
N LYS A 27 9.79 -1.60 -1.00
CA LYS A 27 10.51 -0.89 -2.07
C LYS A 27 9.68 -0.70 -3.33
N VAL A 28 8.97 -1.75 -3.79
CA VAL A 28 8.11 -1.67 -4.98
C VAL A 28 6.96 -0.71 -4.74
N LYS A 29 6.34 -0.80 -3.56
CA LYS A 29 5.24 0.06 -3.16
C LYS A 29 5.68 1.53 -3.06
N GLU A 30 6.81 1.80 -2.42
CA GLU A 30 7.41 3.13 -2.32
C GLU A 30 7.70 3.73 -3.70
N ALA A 31 8.37 2.97 -4.57
CA ALA A 31 8.68 3.41 -5.92
C ALA A 31 7.41 3.75 -6.72
N MET A 32 6.37 2.92 -6.62
CA MET A 32 5.10 3.14 -7.29
C MET A 32 4.46 4.47 -6.87
N PHE A 33 4.29 4.71 -5.57
CA PHE A 33 3.70 5.95 -5.07
C PHE A 33 4.56 7.18 -5.37
N ASN A 34 5.89 7.06 -5.33
CA ASN A 34 6.77 8.17 -5.73
C ASN A 34 6.62 8.56 -7.21
N ILE A 35 6.21 7.62 -8.08
CA ILE A 35 5.96 7.90 -9.51
C ILE A 35 4.59 8.56 -9.73
N ILE A 36 3.53 8.03 -9.11
CA ILE A 36 2.15 8.49 -9.38
C ILE A 36 1.74 9.72 -8.57
N GLY A 37 2.53 10.09 -7.56
CA GLY A 37 2.21 11.14 -6.59
C GLY A 37 2.52 10.63 -5.18
N PRO A 38 3.55 11.15 -4.49
CA PRO A 38 3.93 10.62 -3.19
C PRO A 38 2.85 10.84 -2.12
N TYR A 39 1.99 11.85 -2.32
CA TYR A 39 0.81 12.20 -1.53
C TYR A 39 -0.31 12.71 -2.45
N PHE A 40 -1.56 12.59 -2.02
CA PHE A 40 -2.74 13.04 -2.76
C PHE A 40 -3.63 13.93 -1.88
N GLU A 41 -4.48 14.74 -2.51
CA GLU A 41 -5.50 15.55 -1.85
C GLU A 41 -6.85 14.82 -1.92
N GLY A 42 -6.89 13.60 -1.39
CA GLY A 42 -8.05 12.71 -1.48
C GLY A 42 -8.25 12.11 -2.89
N GLY A 43 -9.42 11.53 -3.12
CA GLY A 43 -9.81 10.96 -4.40
C GLY A 43 -10.43 9.57 -4.28
N LYS A 44 -10.43 8.84 -5.40
CA LYS A 44 -10.91 7.45 -5.46
C LYS A 44 -9.82 6.57 -6.04
N SER A 45 -9.55 5.46 -5.37
CA SER A 45 -8.66 4.41 -5.86
C SER A 45 -9.44 3.10 -6.01
N LEU A 46 -9.01 2.27 -6.96
CA LEU A 46 -9.56 0.94 -7.19
C LEU A 46 -8.41 -0.07 -7.24
N ASP A 47 -8.45 -1.03 -6.33
CA ASP A 47 -7.50 -2.15 -6.28
C ASP A 47 -8.24 -3.45 -6.62
N LEU A 48 -8.15 -3.86 -7.88
CA LEU A 48 -8.88 -5.01 -8.42
C LEU A 48 -8.46 -6.35 -7.78
N PHE A 49 -7.25 -6.42 -7.20
CA PHE A 49 -6.67 -7.64 -6.65
C PHE A 49 -5.98 -7.36 -5.32
N SER A 50 -6.74 -6.75 -4.40
CA SER A 50 -6.16 -6.12 -3.22
C SER A 50 -5.44 -7.05 -2.25
N GLY A 51 -5.78 -8.34 -2.25
CA GLY A 51 -5.13 -9.32 -1.37
C GLY A 51 -5.25 -8.90 0.09
N SER A 52 -4.12 -8.53 0.72
CA SER A 52 -4.10 -8.02 2.10
C SER A 52 -4.40 -6.53 2.25
N GLY A 53 -4.81 -5.83 1.18
CA GLY A 53 -5.08 -4.38 1.23
C GLY A 53 -3.84 -3.49 1.16
N GLY A 54 -2.66 -4.06 0.88
CA GLY A 54 -1.38 -3.37 1.11
C GLY A 54 -1.17 -2.10 0.26
N LEU A 55 -1.73 -2.06 -0.94
CA LEU A 55 -1.67 -0.89 -1.84
C LEU A 55 -2.82 0.09 -1.54
N SER A 56 -4.05 -0.40 -1.37
CA SER A 56 -5.20 0.45 -1.02
C SER A 56 -4.98 1.23 0.27
N ILE A 57 -4.49 0.57 1.31
CA ILE A 57 -4.22 1.20 2.62
C ILE A 57 -3.08 2.23 2.50
N GLU A 58 -2.08 1.97 1.66
CA GLU A 58 -1.00 2.92 1.40
C GLU A 58 -1.50 4.17 0.68
N GLY A 59 -2.43 4.00 -0.27
CA GLY A 59 -3.09 5.12 -0.96
C GLY A 59 -3.81 6.02 0.03
N VAL A 60 -4.70 5.45 0.86
CA VAL A 60 -5.42 6.22 1.89
C VAL A 60 -4.45 6.86 2.89
N SER A 61 -3.38 6.17 3.30
CA SER A 61 -2.38 6.74 4.21
C SER A 61 -1.72 8.00 3.64
N ARG A 62 -1.56 8.06 2.31
CA ARG A 62 -0.92 9.16 1.58
C ARG A 62 -1.90 10.26 1.15
N GLY A 63 -3.15 10.19 1.56
CA GLY A 63 -4.22 11.15 1.24
C GLY A 63 -5.23 10.58 0.26
#